data_AF-A0A0G1N2N8-F1
#
_entry.id   AF-A0A0G1N2N8-F1
#
_cell.length_a   1.000
_cell.length_b   1.000
_cell.length_c   1.000
_cell.angle_alpha   90.00
_cell.angle_beta   90.00
_cell.angle_gamma   90.00
#
_symmetry.space_group_name_H-M   'P 1'
#
loop_
_entity.id
_entity.type
_entity.pdbx_description
1 polymer ?
#
loop_
_entity_poly.entity_id
_entity_poly.type
_entity_poly.pdbx_seq_one_letter_code
_entity_poly.pdbx_strand_id
1 'polypeptide(L)' 'SGEINFEVKNKDEMKSLFEERFKDGERDYFDGVTFRYPDWWFNIRPSGTEDLLRLVLEAKSKAVFFFSLKEPV' A
#
# COMPACT_ATOMS: atom_id res chain seq x y z
N SER A 1 -10.03 8.38 3.44
CA SER A 1 -9.11 7.84 2.44
C SER A 1 -7.96 8.84 2.25
N GLY A 2 -6.78 8.35 1.87
CA GLY A 2 -5.63 9.17 1.51
C GLY A 2 -4.88 8.52 0.35
N GLU A 3 -4.32 9.33 -0.53
CA GLU A 3 -3.41 8.90 -1.59
C GLU A 3 -2.03 9.48 -1.31
N ILE A 4 -1.00 8.65 -1.41
CA ILE A 4 0.38 9.09 -1.32
C ILE A 4 1.15 8.52 -2.51
N ASN A 5 1.87 9.40 -3.20
CA ASN A 5 2.75 9.01 -4.30
C ASN A 5 4.19 9.07 -3.79
N PHE A 6 4.94 7.98 -3.98
CA PHE A 6 6.34 7.89 -3.59
C PHE A 6 7.21 7.56 -4.81
N GLU A 7 8.37 8.19 -4.92
CA GLU A 7 9.39 7.77 -5.90
C GLU A 7 10.00 6.44 -5.50
N VAL A 8 9.97 5.48 -6.41
CA VAL A 8 10.51 4.15 -6.23
C VAL A 8 11.45 3.83 -7.36
N LYS A 9 12.73 3.65 -7.02
CA LYS A 9 13.78 3.25 -7.96
C LYS A 9 13.65 1.81 -8.45
N ASN A 10 13.05 0.93 -7.63
CA ASN A 10 12.86 -0.48 -7.97
C ASN A 10 11.48 -0.96 -7.51
N LYS A 11 10.54 -1.02 -8.46
CA LYS A 11 9.13 -1.36 -8.19
C LYS A 11 8.97 -2.80 -7.71
N ASP A 12 9.75 -3.73 -8.25
CA ASP A 12 9.69 -5.15 -7.91
C ASP A 12 10.22 -5.44 -6.51
N GLU A 13 11.30 -4.78 -6.12
CA GLU A 13 11.86 -4.87 -4.77
C GLU A 13 10.88 -4.33 -3.73
N MET A 14 10.30 -3.16 -3.99
CA MET A 14 9.27 -2.59 -3.11
C MET A 14 8.05 -3.50 -3.01
N LYS A 15 7.55 -4.03 -4.13
CA LYS A 15 6.43 -4.97 -4.13
C LYS A 15 6.73 -6.20 -3.25
N SER A 16 7.93 -6.76 -3.37
CA SER A 16 8.37 -7.91 -2.57
C SER A 16 8.44 -7.57 -1.06
N LEU A 17 8.93 -6.38 -0.72
CA LEU A 17 8.95 -5.88 0.67
C LEU A 17 7.54 -5.75 1.25
N PHE A 18 6.60 -5.18 0.48
CA PHE A 18 5.20 -5.08 0.90
C PHE A 18 4.57 -6.47 1.07
N GLU A 19 4.80 -7.39 0.13
CA GLU A 19 4.27 -8.75 0.23
C GLU A 19 4.77 -9.52 1.44
N GLU A 20 6.04 -9.34 1.82
CA GLU A 20 6.62 -10.00 3.01
C GLU A 20 6.14 -9.33 4.31
N ARG A 21 6.10 -7.99 4.35
CA ARG A 21 5.70 -7.21 5.54
C ARG A 21 4.22 -7.40 5.89
N PHE A 22 3.37 -7.49 4.88
CA PHE A 22 1.91 -7.55 5.02
C PHE A 22 1.34 -8.91 4.61
N LYS A 23 2.13 -9.98 4.77
CA LYS A 23 1.78 -11.36 4.39
C LYS A 23 0.60 -11.95 5.17
N ASP A 24 0.28 -11.36 6.32
CA ASP A 24 -0.82 -11.68 7.22
C ASP A 24 -2.16 -11.09 6.78
N GLY A 25 -2.14 -10.08 5.89
CA GLY A 25 -3.33 -9.53 5.26
C GLY A 25 -3.82 -10.35 4.06
N GLU A 26 -5.12 -10.23 3.74
CA GLU A 26 -5.65 -10.78 2.49
C GLU A 26 -5.11 -9.97 1.31
N ARG A 27 -4.64 -10.68 0.27
CA ARG A 27 -4.00 -10.08 -0.91
C ARG A 27 -4.86 -10.25 -2.15
N ASP A 28 -4.99 -9.17 -2.90
CA ASP A 28 -5.70 -9.12 -4.17
C ASP A 28 -4.83 -8.39 -5.19
N TYR A 29 -4.62 -9.03 -6.34
CA TYR A 29 -3.70 -8.57 -7.38
C TYR A 29 -4.40 -7.83 -8.53
N PHE A 30 -5.67 -7.45 -8.34
CA PHE A 30 -6.43 -6.68 -9.32
C PHE A 30 -5.99 -5.21 -9.32
N ASP A 31 -5.51 -4.73 -10.48
CA ASP A 31 -5.07 -3.34 -10.69
C ASP A 31 -4.01 -2.86 -9.67
N GLY A 32 -3.02 -3.70 -9.37
CA GLY A 32 -1.98 -3.45 -8.38
C GLY A 32 -1.87 -4.58 -7.36
N VAL A 33 -1.50 -4.26 -6.12
CA VAL A 33 -1.63 -5.19 -5.00
C VAL A 33 -2.42 -4.50 -3.89
N THR A 34 -3.58 -5.06 -3.56
CA THR A 34 -4.41 -4.63 -2.44
C THR A 34 -4.16 -5.55 -1.26
N PHE A 35 -3.91 -4.95 -0.10
CA PHE A 35 -3.81 -5.62 1.18
C PHE A 35 -5.01 -5.22 2.03
N ARG A 36 -5.82 -6.21 2.44
CA ARG A 36 -7.04 -6.00 3.22
C ARG A 36 -6.88 -6.56 4.63
N TYR A 37 -7.24 -5.73 5.60
CA TYR A 37 -7.34 -6.05 7.02
C TYR A 37 -8.78 -5.77 7.49
N PRO A 38 -9.19 -6.26 8.68
CA PRO A 38 -10.56 -6.08 9.18
C PRO A 38 -11.01 -4.61 9.25
N ASP A 39 -10.08 -3.69 9.54
CA ASP A 39 -10.39 -2.28 9.82
C ASP A 39 -9.84 -1.29 8.79
N TRP A 40 -8.99 -1.74 7.89
CA TRP A 40 -8.37 -0.89 6.88
C TRP A 40 -7.87 -1.72 5.71
N TRP A 41 -7.67 -1.05 4.58
CA TRP A 41 -7.06 -1.63 3.42
C TRP A 41 -6.18 -0.60 2.75
N PHE A 42 -5.20 -1.08 1.99
CA PHE A 42 -4.42 -0.23 1.12
C PHE A 42 -4.12 -0.94 -0.18
N ASN A 43 -3.88 -0.16 -1.22
CA ASN A 43 -3.60 -0.62 -2.57
C ASN A 43 -2.34 0.09 -3.07
N ILE A 44 -1.37 -0.71 -3.50
CA ILE A 44 -0.15 -0.23 -4.13
C ILE A 44 -0.25 -0.44 -5.64
N ARG A 45 -0.02 0.64 -6.40
CA ARG A 45 -0.04 0.63 -7.86
C ARG A 45 1.27 1.16 -8.41
N PRO A 46 1.99 0.39 -9.23
CA PRO A 46 3.08 0.96 -10.01
C PRO A 46 2.50 1.98 -10.99
N SER A 47 3.06 3.19 -11.03
CA SER A 47 2.76 4.13 -12.10
C SER A 47 3.25 3.54 -13.43
N GLY A 48 2.42 3.64 -14.47
CA GLY A 48 2.70 3.06 -15.78
C GLY A 48 3.76 3.82 -16.57
N THR A 49 3.94 5.12 -16.33
CA THR A 49 4.81 6.01 -17.12
C THR A 49 5.92 6.68 -16.32
N GLU A 50 5.85 6.62 -14.99
CA GLU A 50 6.78 7.31 -14.08
C GLU A 50 7.34 6.30 -13.05
N ASP A 51 8.51 6.57 -12.49
CA ASP A 51 9.12 5.78 -11.39
C ASP A 51 8.45 6.09 -10.03
N LEU A 52 7.12 6.12 -10.05
CA LEU A 52 6.27 6.37 -8.91
C LEU A 52 5.50 5.10 -8.53
N LEU A 53 5.28 4.96 -7.24
CA LEU A 53 4.39 3.97 -6.65
C LEU A 53 3.29 4.74 -5.92
N ARG A 54 2.05 4.53 -6.36
CA ARG A 54 0.87 5.13 -5.76
C ARG A 54 0.36 4.20 -4.67
N LEU A 55 0.23 4.74 -3.47
CA LEU A 55 -0.38 4.08 -2.33
C LEU A 55 -1.73 4.74 -2.04
N VAL A 56 -2.80 3.98 -2.22
CA VAL A 56 -4.16 4.37 -1.84
C VAL A 56 -4.48 3.66 -0.54
N LEU A 57 -4.82 4.39 0.52
CA LEU A 57 -5.14 3.82 1.82
C LEU A 57 -6.49 4.31 2.32
N GLU A 58 -7.27 3.39 2.86
CA GLU A 58 -8.54 3.68 3.50
C GLU A 58 -8.69 2.88 4.79
N ALA A 59 -9.13 3.58 5.84
CA ALA A 59 -9.34 3.00 7.15
C ALA A 59 -10.71 3.42 7.69
N LYS A 60 -11.33 2.53 8.47
CA LYS A 60 -12.65 2.77 9.10
C LYS A 60 -12.64 3.90 10.14
N SER A 61 -11.48 4.29 10.65
CA SER A 61 -11.35 5.40 11.60
C SER A 61 -10.06 6.20 11.40
N LYS A 62 -10.06 7.47 11.84
CA LYS A 62 -8.84 8.30 11.85
C LYS A 62 -7.72 7.68 12.70
N ALA A 63 -8.05 7.02 13.80
CA ALA A 63 -7.05 6.38 14.67
C ALA A 63 -6.30 5.27 13.92
N VAL A 64 -7.02 4.41 13.21
CA VAL A 64 -6.43 3.35 12.38
C VAL A 64 -5.66 3.95 11.21
N PHE A 65 -6.18 5.00 10.57
CA PHE A 65 -5.49 5.73 9.49
C PHE A 65 -4.12 6.28 9.94
N PHE A 66 -4.05 6.96 11.09
CA PHE A 66 -2.80 7.50 11.62
C PHE A 66 -1.83 6.41 12.10
N PHE A 67 -2.34 5.30 12.62
CA PHE A 67 -1.50 4.15 13.00
C PHE A 67 -0.84 3.53 11.77
N SER A 68 -1.62 3.26 10.71
CA SER A 68 -1.10 2.72 9.45
C SER A 68 -0.13 3.68 8.74
N LEU A 69 -0.33 5.00 8.87
CA LEU A 69 0.59 6.02 8.34
C LEU A 69 1.80 6.33 9.22
N LYS A 70 1.91 5.78 10.44
CA LYS A 70 3.09 5.91 11.31
C LYS A 70 4.04 4.73 11.24
N GLU A 71 3.60 3.63 10.61
CA GLU A 71 4.49 2.57 10.14
C GLU A 71 4.71 2.57 8.60
N PRO A 72 5.00 3.71 7.92
CA PRO A 72 5.45 3.66 6.55
C PRO A 72 6.97 3.52 6.56
N VAL A 73 7.43 2.29 6.31
CA VAL A 73 8.81 1.95 5.87
C VAL A 73 9.90 2.16 6.92
#